data_AF-A0A3N5YGM9-F1
#
_entry.id   AF-A0A3N5YGM9-F1
#
_cell.length_a   1.000
_cell.length_b   1.000
_cell.length_c   1.000
_cell.angle_alpha   90.00
_cell.angle_beta   90.00
_cell.angle_gamma   90.00
#
_symmetry.space_group_name_H-M   'P 1'
#
loop_
_entity.id
_entity.type
_entity.pdbx_description
1 polymer ?
#
loop_
_entity_poly.entity_id
_entity_poly.type
_entity_poly.pdbx_seq_one_letter_code
_entity_poly.pdbx_strand_id
1 'polypeptide(L)'
;MLKLGIITGFLSRTKDRFHEYNQPIDLEGKFQLMNEIEGYDGVEIVYPYEVSDPAKTKAALRKYKLKIAAVNVNVKAEPEFRNGGLTALDKKVRTKAVRF
;
A
#
# COMPACT_ATOMS: atom_id res chain seq x y z
N MET A 1 20.09 -11.76 -11.58
CA MET A 1 19.86 -10.92 -10.37
C MET A 1 18.42 -11.12 -9.92
N LEU A 2 18.17 -11.25 -8.62
CA LEU A 2 16.82 -11.43 -8.07
C LEU A 2 16.00 -10.14 -8.21
N LYS A 3 14.68 -10.27 -8.40
CA LYS A 3 13.74 -9.16 -8.38
C LYS A 3 12.96 -9.24 -7.07
N LEU A 4 13.25 -8.32 -6.14
CA LEU A 4 12.68 -8.32 -4.80
C LEU A 4 11.74 -7.13 -4.62
N GLY A 5 10.61 -7.36 -3.95
CA GLY A 5 9.57 -6.38 -3.69
C GLY A 5 9.27 -6.21 -2.20
N ILE A 6 8.93 -4.99 -1.77
CA ILE A 6 8.44 -4.72 -0.40
C ILE A 6 7.13 -3.94 -0.46
N ILE A 7 6.18 -4.32 0.39
CA ILE A 7 4.97 -3.55 0.62
C ILE A 7 5.24 -2.35 1.54
N THR A 8 4.85 -1.17 1.08
CA THR A 8 4.99 0.13 1.78
C THR A 8 4.41 0.13 3.19
N GLY A 9 3.40 -0.70 3.46
CA GLY A 9 2.79 -0.87 4.78
C GLY A 9 3.74 -1.36 5.87
N PHE A 10 4.88 -1.97 5.52
CA PHE A 10 5.90 -2.42 6.48
C PHE A 10 7.03 -1.42 6.71
N LEU A 11 7.04 -0.31 5.97
CA LEU A 11 8.12 0.69 6.01
C LEU A 11 7.79 1.91 6.86
N SER A 12 6.77 1.81 7.71
CA SER A 12 6.31 2.90 8.59
C SER A 12 5.78 2.30 9.89
N ARG A 13 4.97 3.05 10.64
CA ARG A 13 4.34 2.56 11.85
C ARG A 13 3.54 1.29 11.55
N THR A 14 3.87 0.21 12.24
CA THR A 14 3.11 -1.04 12.24
C THR A 14 2.44 -1.22 13.60
N LYS A 15 1.43 -2.09 13.65
CA LYS A 15 0.76 -2.41 14.90
C LYS A 15 0.22 -3.81 14.89
N ASP A 16 0.11 -4.39 16.06
CA ASP A 16 -0.74 -5.55 16.31
C ASP A 16 -1.92 -5.13 17.20
N ARG A 17 -2.63 -6.11 17.78
CA ARG A 17 -3.79 -5.85 18.65
C ARG A 17 -3.42 -5.38 20.07
N PHE A 18 -2.13 -5.31 20.41
CA PHE A 18 -1.59 -5.01 21.73
C PHE A 18 -0.63 -3.83 21.73
N HIS A 19 0.08 -3.57 20.63
CA HIS A 19 1.14 -2.56 20.58
C HIS A 19 1.30 -1.87 19.22
N GLU A 20 1.83 -0.65 19.24
CA GLU A 20 2.25 0.10 18.05
C GLU A 20 3.77 0.19 18.01
N TYR A 21 4.36 -0.01 16.83
CA TYR A 21 5.80 -0.02 16.61
C TYR A 21 6.19 1.04 15.59
N ASN A 22 7.36 1.66 15.80
CA ASN A 22 7.95 2.69 14.94
C ASN A 22 7.12 3.99 14.87
N GLN A 23 7.76 5.05 14.37
CA GLN A 23 7.09 6.32 14.08
C GLN A 23 6.45 6.29 12.69
N PRO A 24 5.31 6.98 12.49
CA PRO A 24 4.72 7.09 11.17
C PRO A 24 5.60 7.98 10.28
N ILE A 25 6.00 7.44 9.14
CA ILE A 25 6.55 8.20 8.01
C ILE A 25 5.58 8.18 6.83
N ASP A 26 5.60 9.24 6.04
CA ASP A 26 4.76 9.41 4.85
C ASP A 26 5.28 8.58 3.66
N LEU A 27 4.58 8.65 2.51
CA LEU A 27 4.95 7.84 1.34
C LEU A 27 6.35 8.18 0.81
N GLU A 28 6.72 9.46 0.86
CA GLU A 28 8.04 9.91 0.41
C GLU A 28 9.16 9.35 1.30
N GLY A 29 8.97 9.41 2.62
CA GLY A 29 9.89 8.81 3.60
C GLY A 29 10.01 7.30 3.42
N LYS A 30 8.91 6.60 3.11
CA LYS A 30 8.95 5.16 2.78
C LYS A 30 9.82 4.89 1.55
N PHE A 31 9.69 5.69 0.49
CA PHE A 31 10.51 5.53 -0.72
C PHE A 31 11.98 5.88 -0.49
N GLN A 32 12.28 6.86 0.36
CA GLN A 32 13.65 7.13 0.82
C GLN A 32 14.23 5.90 1.53
N LEU A 33 13.51 5.36 2.50
CA LEU A 33 13.94 4.18 3.26
C LEU A 33 14.19 2.97 2.34
N MET A 34 13.34 2.74 1.32
CA MET A 34 13.54 1.65 0.36
C MET A 34 14.90 1.72 -0.36
N ASN A 35 15.38 2.92 -0.70
CA ASN A 35 16.66 3.08 -1.38
C ASN A 35 17.87 2.72 -0.52
N GLU A 36 17.68 2.59 0.80
CA GLU A 36 18.70 2.12 1.73
C GLU A 36 18.72 0.59 1.86
N ILE A 37 17.70 -0.11 1.35
CA ILE A 37 17.57 -1.57 1.43
C ILE A 37 18.19 -2.21 0.19
N GLU A 38 19.36 -2.84 0.37
CA GLU A 38 20.10 -3.48 -0.72
C GLU A 38 19.29 -4.59 -1.40
N GLY A 39 19.29 -4.59 -2.74
CA GLY A 39 18.68 -5.63 -3.57
C GLY A 39 17.18 -5.47 -3.83
N TYR A 40 16.53 -4.45 -3.25
CA TYR A 40 15.12 -4.17 -3.44
C TYR A 40 14.89 -2.92 -4.30
N ASP A 41 14.21 -3.11 -5.43
CA ASP A 41 13.74 -2.02 -6.29
C ASP A 41 12.25 -2.12 -6.63
N GLY A 42 11.59 -3.21 -6.24
CA GLY A 42 10.15 -3.41 -6.39
C GLY A 42 9.37 -2.87 -5.20
N VAL A 43 8.34 -2.06 -5.44
CA VAL A 43 7.43 -1.57 -4.41
C VAL A 43 6.02 -2.08 -4.65
N GLU A 44 5.38 -2.55 -3.58
CA GLU A 44 3.95 -2.79 -3.56
C GLU A 44 3.24 -1.65 -2.83
N ILE A 45 2.40 -0.93 -3.55
CA ILE A 45 1.72 0.29 -3.08
C ILE A 45 0.27 0.02 -2.74
N VAL A 46 -0.30 0.76 -1.78
CA VAL A 46 -1.69 0.55 -1.33
C VAL A 46 -2.64 1.62 -1.88
N TYR A 47 -3.57 1.22 -2.73
CA TYR A 47 -4.65 2.08 -3.23
C TYR A 47 -5.92 1.92 -2.35
N PRO A 48 -6.72 2.98 -2.13
CA PRO A 48 -6.52 4.38 -2.56
C PRO A 48 -5.72 5.24 -1.56
N TYR A 49 -5.36 4.68 -0.40
CA TYR A 49 -4.93 5.47 0.75
C TYR A 49 -3.53 6.09 0.62
N GLU A 50 -2.59 5.37 0.01
CA GLU A 50 -1.24 5.90 -0.23
C GLU A 50 -1.15 6.57 -1.60
N VAL A 51 -1.87 6.03 -2.58
CA VAL A 51 -1.82 6.47 -3.97
C VAL A 51 -3.22 6.51 -4.55
N SER A 52 -3.55 7.61 -5.23
CA SER A 52 -4.85 7.78 -5.91
C SER A 52 -4.75 8.41 -7.30
N ASP A 53 -3.60 9.03 -7.62
CA ASP A 53 -3.31 9.66 -8.91
C ASP A 53 -2.15 8.92 -9.60
N PRO A 54 -2.41 8.18 -10.69
CA PRO A 54 -1.38 7.41 -11.38
C PRO A 54 -0.21 8.25 -11.91
N ALA A 55 -0.44 9.50 -12.32
CA ALA A 55 0.61 10.36 -12.85
C ALA A 55 1.55 10.82 -11.73
N LYS A 56 1.00 11.24 -10.58
CA LYS A 56 1.77 11.59 -9.39
C LYS A 56 2.54 10.38 -8.85
N THR A 57 1.90 9.22 -8.76
CA THR A 57 2.55 7.97 -8.32
C THR A 57 3.73 7.62 -9.23
N LYS A 58 3.56 7.65 -10.55
CA LYS A 58 4.67 7.41 -11.50
C LYS A 58 5.81 8.43 -11.34
N ALA A 59 5.49 9.69 -11.09
CA ALA A 59 6.51 10.72 -10.87
C ALA A 59 7.33 10.47 -9.60
N ALA A 60 6.67 10.13 -8.48
CA ALA A 60 7.34 9.79 -7.23
C ALA A 60 8.24 8.56 -7.38
N LEU A 61 7.75 7.48 -7.98
CA LEU A 61 8.55 6.27 -8.20
C LEU A 61 9.81 6.52 -9.03
N ARG A 62 9.70 7.35 -10.09
CA ARG A 62 10.85 7.74 -10.91
C ARG A 62 11.89 8.53 -10.11
N LYS A 63 11.47 9.43 -9.23
CA LYS A 63 12.37 10.20 -8.36
C LYS A 63 13.27 9.27 -7.53
N TYR A 64 12.72 8.16 -7.04
CA TYR A 64 13.44 7.18 -6.23
C TYR A 64 14.02 5.99 -6.99
N LYS A 65 13.82 5.92 -8.32
CA LYS A 65 14.23 4.78 -9.16
C LYS A 65 13.57 3.44 -8.76
N LEU A 66 12.38 3.50 -8.18
CA LEU A 66 11.59 2.34 -7.78
C LEU A 66 10.69 1.84 -8.92
N LYS A 67 10.40 0.54 -8.92
CA LYS A 67 9.54 -0.16 -9.89
C LYS A 67 8.28 -0.66 -9.19
N ILE A 68 7.14 -0.65 -9.88
CA ILE A 68 5.91 -1.22 -9.33
C ILE A 68 6.01 -2.75 -9.36
N ALA A 69 5.94 -3.39 -8.20
CA ALA A 69 5.82 -4.83 -8.05
C ALA A 69 4.34 -5.25 -8.00
N ALA A 70 3.51 -4.52 -7.24
CA ALA A 70 2.07 -4.75 -7.15
C ALA A 70 1.31 -3.47 -6.74
N VAL A 71 0.00 -3.46 -7.02
CA VAL A 71 -0.95 -2.48 -6.49
C VAL A 71 -1.94 -3.24 -5.61
N ASN A 72 -1.87 -3.01 -4.30
CA ASN A 72 -2.71 -3.65 -3.31
C ASN A 72 -3.96 -2.80 -3.07
N VAL A 73 -5.13 -3.34 -3.39
CA VAL A 73 -6.41 -2.67 -3.13
C VAL A 73 -6.88 -3.01 -1.72
N ASN A 74 -7.17 -1.99 -0.91
CA ASN A 74 -7.58 -2.20 0.48
C ASN A 74 -9.10 -2.12 0.65
N VAL A 75 -9.76 -3.28 0.51
CA VAL A 75 -11.19 -3.50 0.78
C VAL A 75 -11.44 -4.20 2.12
N LYS A 76 -10.70 -3.81 3.16
CA LYS A 76 -10.82 -4.39 4.52
C LYS A 76 -10.75 -3.38 5.67
N ALA A 77 -10.28 -2.16 5.41
CA ALA A 77 -10.07 -1.16 6.46
C ALA A 77 -11.35 -0.42 6.88
N GLU A 78 -12.25 -0.16 5.92
CA GLU A 78 -13.47 0.61 6.19
C GLU A 78 -14.52 -0.17 6.99
N PRO A 79 -15.33 0.49 7.85
CA PRO A 79 -16.33 -0.17 8.68
C PRO A 79 -17.35 -1.01 7.91
N GLU A 80 -17.74 -0.61 6.70
CA GLU A 80 -18.68 -1.36 5.87
C GLU A 80 -18.14 -2.71 5.39
N PHE A 81 -16.81 -2.89 5.36
CA PHE A 81 -16.18 -4.15 4.96
C PHE A 81 -16.05 -5.15 6.11
N ARG A 82 -16.53 -4.82 7.32
CA ARG A 82 -16.48 -5.69 8.50
C ARG A 82 -17.04 -7.09 8.25
N ASN A 83 -18.09 -7.19 7.44
CA ASN A 83 -18.77 -8.46 7.11
C ASN A 83 -18.48 -8.94 5.67
N GLY A 84 -17.35 -8.51 5.09
CA GLY A 84 -16.91 -8.88 3.74
C GLY A 84 -16.85 -7.70 2.77
N GLY A 85 -16.05 -7.85 1.71
CA GLY A 85 -15.89 -6.88 0.62
C GLY A 85 -16.51 -7.40 -0.68
N LEU A 86 -15.69 -7.99 -1.55
CA LEU A 86 -16.12 -8.55 -2.83
C LEU A 86 -17.12 -9.71 -2.71
N THR A 87 -17.15 -10.38 -1.55
CA THR A 87 -18.04 -11.52 -1.23
C THR A 87 -19.12 -11.17 -0.22
N ALA A 88 -19.30 -9.89 0.13
CA ALA A 88 -20.34 -9.45 1.06
C ALA A 88 -21.73 -9.89 0.58
N LEU A 89 -22.63 -10.25 1.50
CA LEU A 89 -24.02 -10.56 1.15
C LEU A 89 -24.76 -9.32 0.57
N ASP A 90 -24.45 -8.13 1.08
CA ASP A 90 -24.99 -6.87 0.57
C ASP A 90 -24.35 -6.48 -0.78
N LYS A 91 -25.19 -6.34 -1.81
CA LYS A 91 -24.79 -5.91 -3.16
C LYS A 91 -24.15 -4.51 -3.16
N LYS A 92 -24.59 -3.60 -2.28
CA LYS A 92 -24.03 -2.24 -2.20
C LYS A 92 -22.58 -2.27 -1.74
N VAL A 93 -22.25 -3.13 -0.76
CA VAL A 93 -20.88 -3.33 -0.27
C VAL A 93 -19.99 -3.91 -1.37
N ARG A 94 -20.45 -4.94 -2.09
CA ARG A 94 -19.71 -5.48 -3.25
C ARG A 94 -19.48 -4.43 -4.33
N THR A 95 -20.50 -3.63 -4.64
CA THR A 95 -20.41 -2.55 -5.64
C THR A 95 -19.38 -1.50 -5.22
N LYS A 96 -19.32 -1.17 -3.91
CA LYS A 96 -18.30 -0.27 -3.38
C LYS A 96 -16.90 -0.89 -3.50
N ALA A 97 -16.72 -2.16 -3.12
CA ALA A 97 -15.43 -2.85 -3.20
C ALA A 97 -14.84 -2.91 -4.62
N VAL A 98 -15.68 -2.98 -5.66
CA VAL A 98 -15.24 -2.96 -7.08
C VAL A 98 -14.81 -1.57 -7.56
N ARG A 99 -15.21 -0.49 -6.87
CA ARG A 99 -14.83 0.89 -7.21
C ARG A 99 -13.53 1.35 -6.55
N PHE A 100 -13.05 0.59 -5.56
CA PHE A 100 -11.68 0.69 -5.06
C PHE A 100 -10.75 0.01 -6.07
#